data_AF-A0A2I8VLT3-F1
#
_entry.id   AF-A0A2I8VLT3-F1
#
_cell.length_a   1.000
_cell.length_b   1.000
_cell.length_c   1.000
_cell.angle_alpha   90.00
_cell.angle_beta   90.00
_cell.angle_gamma   90.00
#
_symmetry.space_group_name_H-M   'P 1'
#
loop_
_entity.id
_entity.type
_entity.pdbx_description
1 polymer ?
#
loop_
_entity_poly.entity_id
_entity_poly.type
_entity_poly.pdbx_seq_one_letter_code
_entity_poly.pdbx_strand_id
1 'polypeptide(L)'
;MGRARLAAKNLGAQQSLQVELTIFLDTIESDDLIHDAWSAYGQYTSLEEACNRAGFEVAETRWTEYNHGINIDELRAPRDRGTPELLSSDVALLGEIYLDQYDADETDTRQFHELEEMLRQYALSDVEPLFTLADRRPFDNPCR
;
A
#
# COMPACT_ATOMS: atom_id res chain seq x y z
N MET A 1 -17.44 -6.95 -14.92
CA MET A 1 -17.84 -5.54 -14.75
C MET A 1 -17.16 -5.05 -13.48
N GLY A 2 -16.07 -4.28 -13.58
CA GLY A 2 -15.13 -4.05 -12.46
C GLY A 2 -15.64 -3.06 -11.41
N ARG A 3 -15.37 -3.37 -10.14
CA ARG A 3 -15.73 -2.58 -8.94
C ARG A 3 -15.24 -1.13 -9.01
N ALA A 4 -14.09 -0.89 -9.65
CA ALA A 4 -13.53 0.45 -9.87
C ALA A 4 -14.50 1.42 -10.58
N ARG A 5 -15.40 0.91 -11.44
CA ARG A 5 -16.37 1.74 -12.17
C ARG A 5 -17.58 2.14 -11.33
N LEU A 6 -17.87 1.40 -10.26
CA LEU A 6 -18.95 1.71 -9.33
C LEU A 6 -18.54 2.79 -8.33
N ALA A 7 -17.26 2.83 -7.94
CA ALA A 7 -16.72 3.81 -6.99
C ALA A 7 -16.70 5.25 -7.54
N ALA A 8 -16.45 5.44 -8.84
CA ALA A 8 -16.31 6.77 -9.44
C ALA A 8 -17.62 7.60 -9.51
N LYS A 9 -18.79 7.01 -9.21
CA LYS A 9 -20.08 7.63 -9.50
C LYS A 9 -20.67 8.49 -8.36
N ASN A 10 -20.06 8.50 -7.17
CA ASN A 10 -20.72 9.01 -5.95
C ASN A 10 -20.05 10.21 -5.26
N LEU A 11 -19.02 10.85 -5.82
CA LEU A 11 -18.32 11.95 -5.13
C LEU A 11 -19.04 13.29 -5.27
N GLY A 12 -19.82 13.67 -4.25
CA GLY A 12 -20.45 14.99 -4.12
C GLY A 12 -20.49 15.54 -2.69
N ALA A 13 -19.70 16.59 -2.44
CA ALA A 13 -19.77 17.59 -1.35
C ALA A 13 -19.42 17.18 0.11
N GLN A 14 -18.12 17.28 0.41
CA GLN A 14 -17.35 17.52 1.67
C GLN A 14 -17.93 17.34 3.09
N GLN A 15 -19.24 17.45 3.37
CA GLN A 15 -19.83 16.99 4.65
C GLN A 15 -20.37 15.56 4.56
N SER A 16 -20.65 15.08 3.34
CA SER A 16 -21.07 13.70 3.09
C SER A 16 -19.94 12.70 3.28
N LEU A 17 -18.68 13.12 3.11
CA LEU A 17 -17.58 12.20 2.86
C LEU A 17 -17.28 11.33 4.07
N GLN A 18 -17.30 11.85 5.29
CA GLN A 18 -17.10 11.02 6.49
C GLN A 18 -18.23 9.99 6.68
N VAL A 19 -19.49 10.40 6.50
CA VAL A 19 -20.66 9.51 6.63
C VAL A 19 -20.68 8.47 5.50
N GLU A 20 -20.38 8.88 4.28
CA GLU A 20 -20.22 7.99 3.12
C GLU A 20 -19.06 7.03 3.31
N LEU A 21 -17.93 7.48 3.87
CA LEU A 21 -16.79 6.63 4.17
C LEU A 21 -17.15 5.62 5.26
N THR A 22 -17.84 6.03 6.33
CA THR A 22 -18.29 5.11 7.38
C THR A 22 -19.26 4.08 6.83
N ILE A 23 -20.29 4.49 6.08
CA ILE A 23 -21.22 3.56 5.45
C ILE A 23 -20.49 2.63 4.48
N PHE A 24 -19.56 3.16 3.69
CA PHE A 24 -18.77 2.37 2.75
C PHE A 24 -17.94 1.33 3.51
N LEU A 25 -17.17 1.73 4.52
CA LEU A 25 -16.35 0.84 5.35
C LEU A 25 -17.20 -0.22 6.08
N ASP A 26 -18.38 0.15 6.61
CA ASP A 26 -19.31 -0.78 7.26
C ASP A 26 -19.93 -1.78 6.28
N THR A 27 -19.99 -1.46 4.98
CA THR A 27 -20.48 -2.36 3.93
C THR A 27 -19.40 -3.19 3.26
N ILE A 28 -18.12 -2.91 3.53
CA ILE A 28 -17.01 -3.70 3.01
C ILE A 28 -16.91 -4.98 3.83
N GLU A 29 -17.30 -6.09 3.22
CA GLU A 29 -16.95 -7.42 3.71
C GLU A 29 -15.45 -7.64 3.45
N SER A 30 -14.68 -7.97 4.49
CA SER A 30 -13.26 -8.31 4.36
C SER A 30 -13.13 -9.54 3.46
N ASP A 31 -12.35 -9.41 2.40
CA ASP A 31 -12.15 -10.45 1.39
C ASP A 31 -10.70 -10.92 1.45
N ASP A 32 -10.45 -11.97 2.24
CA ASP A 32 -9.11 -12.46 2.52
C ASP A 32 -8.55 -13.29 1.36
N LEU A 33 -7.81 -12.62 0.47
CA LEU A 33 -7.14 -13.25 -0.67
C LEU A 33 -6.07 -14.28 -0.27
N ILE A 34 -5.60 -14.24 0.97
CA ILE A 34 -4.47 -15.06 1.46
C ILE A 34 -4.75 -16.56 1.36
N HIS A 35 -5.98 -17.01 1.64
CA HIS A 35 -6.32 -18.43 1.59
C HIS A 35 -6.45 -18.93 0.15
N ASP A 36 -7.03 -18.12 -0.73
CA ASP A 36 -7.10 -18.41 -2.16
C ASP A 36 -5.69 -18.49 -2.76
N ALA A 37 -4.82 -17.52 -2.41
CA ALA A 37 -3.43 -17.50 -2.85
C ALA A 37 -2.65 -18.71 -2.34
N TRP A 38 -2.81 -19.08 -1.07
CA TRP A 38 -2.15 -20.26 -0.51
C TRP A 38 -2.64 -21.56 -1.12
N SER A 39 -3.92 -21.65 -1.45
CA SER A 39 -4.47 -22.82 -2.13
C SER A 39 -3.91 -22.98 -3.55
N ALA A 40 -3.61 -21.87 -4.25
CA ALA A 40 -3.11 -21.90 -5.62
C ALA A 40 -1.58 -22.01 -5.72
N TYR A 41 -0.85 -21.34 -4.82
CA TYR A 41 0.59 -21.12 -4.93
C TYR A 41 1.42 -21.74 -3.81
N GLY A 42 0.78 -22.19 -2.72
CA GLY A 42 1.43 -22.79 -1.57
C GLY A 42 1.31 -21.95 -0.28
N GLN A 43 1.45 -22.60 0.87
CA GLN A 43 1.40 -21.90 2.15
C GLN A 43 2.55 -20.89 2.29
N TYR A 44 2.26 -19.77 2.95
CA TYR A 44 3.20 -18.66 3.19
C TYR A 44 3.63 -17.88 1.93
N THR A 45 2.93 -18.04 0.80
CA THR A 45 3.09 -17.15 -0.36
C THR A 45 2.78 -15.71 0.05
N SER A 46 3.71 -14.79 -0.23
CA SER A 46 3.55 -13.35 0.02
C SER A 46 2.66 -12.70 -1.04
N LEU A 47 2.26 -11.44 -0.82
CA LEU A 47 1.50 -10.68 -1.81
C LEU A 47 2.28 -10.53 -3.12
N GLU A 48 3.54 -10.16 -3.03
CA GLU A 48 4.44 -9.96 -4.17
C GLU A 48 4.63 -11.26 -4.94
N GLU A 49 4.81 -12.39 -4.25
CA GLU A 49 4.89 -13.69 -4.90
C GLU A 49 3.57 -14.07 -5.57
N ALA A 50 2.42 -13.83 -4.92
CA ALA A 50 1.11 -14.11 -5.51
C ALA A 50 0.85 -13.27 -6.77
N CYS A 51 1.19 -11.98 -6.75
CA CYS A 51 1.09 -11.07 -7.90
C CYS A 51 1.99 -11.54 -9.05
N ASN A 52 3.26 -11.85 -8.76
CA ASN A 52 4.21 -12.35 -9.75
C ASN A 52 3.71 -13.64 -10.42
N ARG A 53 3.19 -14.58 -9.63
CA ARG A 53 2.61 -15.83 -10.16
C ARG A 53 1.32 -15.60 -10.93
N ALA A 54 0.54 -14.58 -10.57
CA ALA A 54 -0.62 -14.15 -11.32
C ALA A 54 -0.26 -13.37 -12.59
N GLY A 55 1.03 -13.12 -12.86
CA GLY A 55 1.54 -12.50 -14.09
C GLY A 55 1.57 -10.97 -14.08
N PHE A 56 1.81 -10.35 -12.92
CA PHE A 56 2.07 -8.92 -12.82
C PHE A 56 2.99 -8.58 -11.66
N GLU A 57 3.79 -7.54 -11.81
CA GLU A 57 4.74 -7.09 -10.80
C GLU A 57 4.09 -6.07 -9.86
N VAL A 58 4.54 -6.09 -8.60
CA VAL A 58 4.22 -5.05 -7.62
C VAL A 58 5.27 -3.96 -7.73
N ALA A 59 4.84 -2.70 -7.79
CA ALA A 59 5.76 -1.59 -7.83
C ALA A 59 6.50 -1.48 -6.49
N GLU A 60 7.82 -1.45 -6.53
CA GLU A 60 8.64 -1.19 -5.35
C GLU A 60 8.69 0.31 -5.08
N THR A 61 8.61 0.70 -3.82
CA THR A 61 8.90 2.08 -3.40
C THR A 61 10.32 2.14 -2.88
N ARG A 62 11.22 2.83 -3.57
CA ARG A 62 12.62 2.96 -3.16
C ARG A 62 12.83 4.28 -2.43
N TRP A 63 13.19 4.21 -1.15
CA TRP A 63 13.23 5.41 -0.30
C TRP A 63 14.25 6.46 -0.79
N THR A 64 15.34 6.02 -1.42
CA THR A 64 16.37 6.91 -1.97
C THR A 64 15.91 7.74 -3.19
N GLU A 65 14.74 7.45 -3.76
CA GLU A 65 14.17 8.23 -4.88
C GLU A 65 13.50 9.52 -4.41
N TYR A 66 13.29 9.68 -3.10
CA TYR A 66 12.63 10.82 -2.48
C TYR A 66 13.62 11.64 -1.67
N ASN A 67 13.59 12.96 -1.83
CA ASN A 67 14.55 13.84 -1.15
C ASN A 67 14.03 14.36 0.20
N HIS A 68 13.61 13.44 1.07
CA HIS A 68 13.11 13.75 2.41
C HIS A 68 14.24 13.91 3.46
N GLY A 69 15.50 13.63 3.10
CA GLY A 69 16.66 13.88 3.97
C GLY A 69 16.80 12.97 5.20
N ILE A 70 16.03 11.88 5.27
CA ILE A 70 16.08 10.91 6.38
C ILE A 70 16.92 9.71 5.94
N ASN A 71 17.89 9.32 6.77
CA ASN A 71 18.66 8.09 6.55
C ASN A 71 17.97 6.91 7.24
N ILE A 72 17.16 6.16 6.50
CA ILE A 72 16.35 5.07 7.07
C ILE A 72 17.22 3.94 7.65
N ASP A 73 18.42 3.72 7.11
CA ASP A 73 19.32 2.68 7.62
C ASP A 73 19.80 2.94 9.06
N GLU A 74 19.76 4.19 9.53
CA GLU A 74 20.04 4.52 10.93
C GLU A 74 18.92 4.06 11.87
N LEU A 75 17.70 3.98 11.35
CA LEU A 75 16.49 3.57 12.08
C LEU A 75 16.26 2.06 12.02
N ARG A 76 16.79 1.38 10.99
CA ARG A 76 16.60 -0.05 10.76
C ARG A 76 17.42 -0.94 11.67
N ALA A 77 16.85 -2.12 11.93
CA ALA A 77 17.57 -3.24 12.52
C ALA A 77 18.76 -3.65 11.62
N PRO A 78 19.88 -4.13 12.17
CA PRO A 78 21.09 -4.41 11.38
C PRO A 78 20.90 -5.33 10.17
N ARG A 79 19.96 -6.27 10.24
CA ARG A 79 19.66 -7.22 9.16
C ARG A 79 18.94 -6.59 7.96
N ASP A 80 18.27 -5.45 8.18
CA ASP A 80 17.40 -4.81 7.18
C ASP A 80 18.10 -3.61 6.52
N ARG A 81 19.29 -3.24 7.01
CA ARG A 81 20.09 -2.12 6.49
C ARG A 81 20.61 -2.40 5.09
N GLY A 82 20.64 -1.35 4.26
CA GLY A 82 21.08 -1.42 2.87
C GLY A 82 20.02 -1.93 1.91
N THR A 83 18.83 -2.30 2.41
CA THR A 83 17.66 -2.64 1.59
C THR A 83 17.17 -1.37 0.87
N PRO A 84 17.21 -1.30 -0.47
CA PRO A 84 16.84 -0.07 -1.17
C PRO A 84 15.32 0.17 -1.18
N GLU A 85 14.51 -0.88 -1.03
CA GLU A 85 13.05 -0.79 -0.93
C GLU A 85 12.63 -0.30 0.46
N LEU A 86 11.49 0.37 0.52
CA LEU A 86 10.81 0.77 1.74
C LEU A 86 10.10 -0.45 2.34
N LEU A 87 10.38 -0.76 3.60
CA LEU A 87 9.77 -1.88 4.32
C LEU A 87 8.56 -1.40 5.11
N SER A 88 7.63 -2.30 5.40
CA SER A 88 6.46 -1.99 6.24
C SER A 88 6.85 -1.46 7.63
N SER A 89 7.98 -1.92 8.18
CA SER A 89 8.53 -1.40 9.44
C SER A 89 9.03 0.04 9.32
N ASP A 90 9.52 0.43 8.15
CA ASP A 90 9.98 1.81 7.93
C ASP A 90 8.79 2.76 7.85
N VAL A 91 7.70 2.33 7.24
CA VAL A 91 6.47 3.12 7.09
C VAL A 91 5.88 3.50 8.43
N ALA A 92 5.91 2.61 9.43
CA ALA A 92 5.46 2.94 10.77
C ALA A 92 6.28 4.10 11.37
N LEU A 93 7.61 4.03 11.29
CA LEU A 93 8.50 5.06 11.84
C LEU A 93 8.42 6.39 11.07
N LEU A 94 8.40 6.31 9.74
CA LEU A 94 8.30 7.47 8.86
C LEU A 94 6.93 8.13 8.92
N GLY A 95 5.87 7.35 9.13
CA GLY A 95 4.53 7.83 9.38
C GLY A 95 4.45 8.66 10.67
N GLU A 96 5.10 8.23 11.75
CA GLU A 96 5.20 9.05 12.97
C GLU A 96 5.91 10.38 12.70
N ILE A 97 7.05 10.36 12.00
CA ILE A 97 7.79 11.59 11.65
C ILE A 97 6.94 12.54 10.77
N TYR A 98 6.16 11.97 9.85
CA TYR A 98 5.24 12.73 9.01
C TYR A 98 4.12 13.39 9.85
N LEU A 99 3.51 12.63 10.76
CA LEU A 99 2.47 13.14 11.65
C LEU A 99 2.99 14.20 12.61
N ASP A 100 4.21 14.04 13.14
CA ASP A 100 4.84 15.04 14.01
C ASP A 100 5.06 16.37 13.27
N GLN A 101 5.50 16.33 12.00
CA GLN A 101 5.63 17.55 11.17
C GLN A 101 4.28 18.18 10.86
N TYR A 102 3.25 17.36 10.63
CA TYR A 102 1.89 17.84 10.41
C TYR A 102 1.34 18.54 11.65
N ASP A 103 1.48 17.95 12.83
CA ASP A 103 1.02 18.50 14.11
C ASP A 103 1.80 19.76 14.52
N ALA A 104 3.05 19.89 14.07
CA ALA A 104 3.88 21.08 14.25
C ALA A 104 3.63 22.20 13.22
N ASP A 105 2.72 21.99 12.26
CA ASP A 105 2.43 22.91 11.14
C ASP A 105 3.65 23.15 10.21
N GLU A 106 4.57 22.17 10.13
CA GLU A 106 5.76 22.21 9.27
C GLU A 106 5.50 21.63 7.87
N THR A 107 4.30 21.87 7.34
CA THR A 107 3.79 21.24 6.11
C THR A 107 4.30 21.86 4.80
N ASP A 108 4.82 23.10 4.86
CA ASP A 108 5.34 23.83 3.69
C ASP A 108 6.80 23.49 3.34
N THR A 109 7.38 22.46 3.98
CA THR A 109 8.77 22.09 3.76
C THR A 109 8.91 21.07 2.62
N ARG A 110 10.03 21.14 1.89
CA ARG A 110 10.36 20.11 0.90
C ARG A 110 10.41 18.72 1.52
N GLN A 111 10.96 18.62 2.72
CA GLN A 111 11.06 17.35 3.45
C GLN A 111 9.67 16.75 3.68
N PHE A 112 8.71 17.55 4.13
CA PHE A 112 7.33 17.12 4.33
C PHE A 112 6.72 16.56 3.04
N HIS A 113 6.79 17.30 1.93
CA HIS A 113 6.19 16.87 0.66
C HIS A 113 6.85 15.61 0.07
N GLU A 114 8.17 15.48 0.16
CA GLU A 114 8.88 14.29 -0.34
C GLU A 114 8.57 13.06 0.52
N LEU A 115 8.38 13.25 1.83
CA LEU A 115 7.95 12.21 2.76
C LEU A 115 6.50 11.79 2.52
N GLU A 116 5.60 12.76 2.34
CA GLU A 116 4.19 12.55 1.98
C GLU A 116 4.07 11.75 0.69
N GLU A 117 4.81 12.17 -0.35
CA GLU A 117 4.78 11.50 -1.65
C GLU A 117 5.28 10.05 -1.54
N MET A 118 6.38 9.81 -0.81
CA MET A 118 6.89 8.46 -0.59
C MET A 118 5.86 7.56 0.11
N LEU A 119 5.26 8.04 1.21
CA LEU A 119 4.27 7.27 1.97
C LEU A 119 3.02 7.00 1.14
N ARG A 120 2.58 7.99 0.34
CA ARG A 120 1.47 7.86 -0.59
C ARG A 120 1.75 6.82 -1.67
N GLN A 121 2.93 6.86 -2.28
CA GLN A 121 3.32 5.89 -3.32
C GLN A 121 3.45 4.48 -2.76
N TYR A 122 3.98 4.32 -1.56
CA TYR A 122 4.01 3.02 -0.88
C TYR A 122 2.60 2.48 -0.66
N ALA A 123 1.70 3.29 -0.09
CA ALA A 123 0.33 2.87 0.17
C ALA A 123 -0.43 2.47 -1.11
N LEU A 124 -0.26 3.25 -2.19
CA LEU A 124 -0.86 2.91 -3.48
C LEU A 124 -0.28 1.61 -4.06
N SER A 125 1.03 1.45 -3.98
CA SER A 125 1.73 0.28 -4.51
C SER A 125 1.40 -1.01 -3.77
N ASP A 126 0.98 -0.94 -2.50
CA ASP A 126 0.54 -2.10 -1.71
C ASP A 126 -0.95 -2.41 -1.92
N VAL A 127 -1.78 -1.38 -2.11
CA VAL A 127 -3.23 -1.51 -2.24
C VAL A 127 -3.69 -1.87 -3.66
N GLU A 128 -3.13 -1.24 -4.70
CA GLU A 128 -3.52 -1.50 -6.09
C GLU A 128 -3.34 -2.98 -6.53
N PRO A 129 -2.26 -3.67 -6.14
CA PRO A 129 -2.10 -5.09 -6.43
C PRO A 129 -3.17 -5.96 -5.80
N LEU A 130 -3.68 -5.63 -4.61
CA LEU A 130 -4.74 -6.41 -3.97
C LEU A 130 -6.02 -6.41 -4.81
N PHE A 131 -6.41 -5.27 -5.37
CA PHE A 131 -7.56 -5.19 -6.27
C PHE A 131 -7.31 -5.94 -7.57
N THR A 132 -6.12 -5.78 -8.14
CA THR A 132 -5.74 -6.48 -9.38
C THR A 132 -5.70 -7.99 -9.19
N LEU A 133 -5.21 -8.45 -8.04
CA LEU A 133 -5.15 -9.86 -7.67
C LEU A 133 -6.57 -10.39 -7.44
N ALA A 134 -7.41 -9.68 -6.70
CA ALA A 134 -8.81 -10.07 -6.45
C ALA A 134 -9.60 -10.27 -7.75
N ASP A 135 -9.39 -9.39 -8.75
CA ASP A 135 -10.04 -9.46 -10.06
C ASP A 135 -9.55 -10.65 -10.92
N ARG A 136 -8.42 -11.28 -10.56
CA ARG A 136 -7.87 -12.46 -11.25
C ARG A 136 -8.34 -13.79 -10.64
N ARG A 137 -9.29 -13.77 -9.71
CA ARG A 137 -9.86 -15.02 -9.19
C ARG A 137 -10.81 -15.69 -10.22
N PRO A 138 -10.88 -17.03 -10.24
CA PRO A 138 -10.04 -17.95 -9.47
C PRO A 138 -8.59 -17.90 -9.97
N PHE A 139 -7.62 -18.04 -9.07
CA PHE A 139 -6.22 -18.12 -9.46
C PHE A 139 -6.02 -19.42 -10.24
N ASP A 140 -5.96 -19.30 -11.57
CA ASP A 140 -5.76 -20.45 -12.45
C ASP A 140 -4.43 -21.11 -12.10
N ASN A 141 -4.50 -22.35 -11.65
CA ASN A 141 -3.36 -23.15 -11.24
C ASN A 141 -2.47 -23.39 -12.47
N PRO A 142 -1.25 -22.82 -12.59
CA PRO A 142 -0.38 -23.11 -13.73
C PRO A 142 0.25 -24.51 -13.62
N CYS A 143 -0.02 -25.27 -12.56
CA CYS A 143 0.54 -26.60 -12.39
C CYS A 143 -0.19 -27.66 -13.26
N ARG A 144 0.32 -27.82 -14.49
CA ARG A 144 0.48 -29.14 -15.11
C ARG A 144 1.94 -29.36 -15.49
#